data_AF-A0A3M1NVS5-F1
#
_entry.id   AF-A0A3M1NVS5-F1
#
_cell.length_a   1.000
_cell.length_b   1.000
_cell.length_c   1.000
_cell.angle_alpha   90.00
_cell.angle_beta   90.00
_cell.angle_gamma   90.00
#
_symmetry.space_group_name_H-M   'P 1'
#
loop_
_entity.id
_entity.type
_entity.pdbx_description
1 polymer ?
#
loop_
_entity_poly.entity_id
_entity_poly.type
_entity_poly.pdbx_seq_one_letter_code
_entity_poly.pdbx_strand_id
1 'polypeptide(L)'
;RGEILGVFFTSWNLTPMFSLLDEISTPDSARMQFDELTEIPDSTIFYPQATPVRENQIWAVKTLKDTYAKILILETRAFIDCSNAGGPTPIGEATFEWVHQPDGSRKF
;
A
#
# COMPACT_ATOMS: atom_id res chain seq x y z
N ARG A 1 10.69 -14.84 21.83
CA ARG A 1 9.64 -13.81 21.66
C ARG A 1 9.86 -13.24 20.27
N GLY A 2 8.84 -13.24 19.39
CA GLY A 2 8.99 -12.69 18.03
C GLY A 2 8.93 -11.16 18.03
N GLU A 3 9.56 -10.54 17.03
CA GLU A 3 9.50 -9.10 16.78
C GLU A 3 8.42 -8.80 15.73
N ILE A 4 7.64 -7.74 15.93
CA ILE A 4 6.70 -7.24 14.92
C ILE A 4 7.49 -6.39 13.93
N LEU A 5 7.51 -6.80 12.67
CA LEU A 5 8.27 -6.12 11.61
C LEU A 5 7.52 -4.96 10.93
N GLY A 6 6.22 -4.82 11.22
CA GLY A 6 5.36 -3.77 10.67
C GLY A 6 4.16 -4.31 9.89
N VAL A 7 3.57 -3.45 9.07
CA VAL A 7 2.40 -3.76 8.23
C VAL A 7 2.87 -4.24 6.86
N PHE A 8 2.13 -5.17 6.27
CA PHE A 8 2.25 -5.53 4.86
C PHE A 8 0.86 -5.67 4.25
N PHE A 9 0.74 -5.41 2.95
CA PHE A 9 -0.46 -5.74 2.19
C PHE A 9 -0.19 -7.00 1.36
N THR A 10 -1.19 -7.86 1.26
CA THR A 10 -1.14 -9.05 0.41
C THR A 10 -2.39 -9.14 -0.42
N SER A 11 -2.24 -9.63 -1.64
CA SER A 11 -3.37 -9.91 -2.52
C SER A 11 -3.98 -11.28 -2.20
N TRP A 12 -5.23 -11.45 -2.64
CA TRP A 12 -5.85 -12.77 -2.67
C TRP A 12 -5.07 -13.69 -3.64
N ASN A 13 -4.80 -14.93 -3.20
CA ASN A 13 -4.07 -15.95 -3.94
C ASN A 13 -2.67 -15.53 -4.45
N LEU A 14 -2.02 -14.55 -3.82
CA LEU A 14 -0.69 -14.07 -4.24
C LEU A 14 -0.64 -13.60 -5.71
N THR A 15 -1.74 -13.01 -6.17
CA THR A 15 -1.77 -12.36 -7.50
C THR A 15 -0.89 -11.10 -7.46
N PRO A 16 -0.01 -10.85 -8.43
CA PRO A 16 0.79 -9.63 -8.45
C PRO A 16 -0.09 -8.37 -8.57
N MET A 17 -0.19 -7.59 -7.49
CA MET A 17 -1.11 -6.45 -7.38
C MET A 17 -0.45 -5.16 -6.90
N PHE A 18 0.75 -5.20 -6.32
CA PHE A 18 1.38 -4.03 -5.71
C PHE A 18 2.69 -3.68 -6.38
N SER A 19 2.95 -2.40 -6.60
CA SER A 19 4.26 -1.90 -7.01
C SER A 19 4.58 -0.63 -6.26
N LEU A 20 5.75 -0.58 -5.61
CA LEU A 20 6.23 0.63 -4.96
C LEU A 20 6.67 1.59 -6.06
N LEU A 21 6.03 2.75 -6.14
CA LEU A 21 6.39 3.78 -7.11
C LEU A 21 7.42 4.74 -6.54
N ASP A 22 7.25 5.13 -5.28
CA ASP A 22 8.15 6.05 -4.58
C ASP A 22 8.03 5.94 -3.06
N GLU A 23 9.07 6.35 -2.34
CA GLU A 23 9.11 6.51 -0.89
C GLU A 23 9.76 7.85 -0.56
N ILE A 24 8.94 8.81 -0.13
CA ILE A 24 9.35 10.19 0.07
C ILE A 24 9.65 10.44 1.56
N SER A 25 10.61 11.31 1.86
CA SER A 25 11.07 11.54 3.24
C SER A 25 10.11 12.36 4.11
N THR A 26 9.22 13.15 3.52
CA THR A 26 8.30 14.03 4.27
C THR A 26 6.85 13.85 3.81
N PRO A 27 5.87 14.02 4.72
CA PRO A 27 4.45 13.93 4.36
C PRO A 27 4.01 14.93 3.29
N ASP A 28 4.48 16.19 3.39
CA ASP A 28 4.09 17.23 2.43
C ASP A 28 4.61 16.94 1.02
N SER A 29 5.87 16.52 0.90
CA SER A 29 6.45 16.15 -0.39
C SER A 29 5.81 14.86 -0.93
N ALA A 30 5.43 13.92 -0.06
CA ALA A 30 4.75 12.70 -0.48
C ALA A 30 3.36 12.98 -1.05
N ARG A 31 2.60 13.89 -0.43
CA ARG A 31 1.30 14.35 -0.94
C ARG A 31 1.44 15.06 -2.27
N MET A 32 2.40 15.97 -2.38
CA MET A 32 2.67 16.67 -3.64
C MET A 32 3.02 15.69 -4.77
N GLN A 33 3.93 14.74 -4.51
CA GLN A 33 4.30 13.69 -5.49
C GLN A 33 3.11 12.78 -5.83
N PHE A 34 2.26 12.47 -4.86
CA PHE A 34 1.04 11.69 -5.08
C PHE A 34 0.07 12.44 -5.98
N ASP A 35 -0.15 13.73 -5.78
CA ASP A 35 -1.05 14.56 -6.60
C ASP A 35 -0.51 14.71 -8.03
N GLU A 36 0.80 14.91 -8.19
CA GLU A 36 1.47 15.07 -9.48
C GLU A 36 1.60 13.77 -10.29
N LEU A 37 1.46 12.60 -9.65
CA LEU A 37 1.50 11.31 -10.33
C LEU A 37 0.23 11.09 -11.18
N THR A 38 0.28 11.47 -12.46
CA THR A 38 -0.86 11.35 -13.38
C THR A 38 -0.94 10.02 -14.12
N GLU A 39 0.10 9.18 -14.07
CA GLU A 39 0.13 7.91 -14.82
C GLU A 39 1.04 6.88 -14.14
N ILE A 40 0.62 5.61 -14.13
CA ILE A 40 1.48 4.48 -13.80
C ILE A 40 2.30 4.10 -15.05
N PRO A 41 3.65 4.09 -15.00
CA PRO A 41 4.48 3.70 -16.14
C PRO A 41 4.14 2.30 -16.67
N ASP A 42 4.19 2.11 -17.99
CA ASP A 42 3.97 0.78 -18.60
C ASP A 42 4.97 -0.28 -18.12
N SER A 43 6.20 0.16 -17.78
CA SER A 43 7.29 -0.66 -17.26
C SER A 43 7.12 -1.10 -15.80
N THR A 44 6.07 -0.64 -15.09
CA THR A 44 5.83 -0.98 -13.68
C THR A 44 5.65 -2.49 -13.49
N ILE A 45 6.51 -3.07 -12.63
CA ILE A 45 6.48 -4.48 -12.25
C ILE A 45 5.67 -4.62 -10.96
N PHE A 46 4.67 -5.51 -10.98
CA PHE A 46 3.81 -5.77 -9.83
C PHE A 46 4.26 -7.03 -9.07
N TYR A 47 4.04 -7.02 -7.76
CA TYR A 47 4.37 -8.07 -6.81
C TYR A 47 3.12 -8.48 -6.02
N PRO A 48 3.08 -9.71 -5.48
CA PRO A 48 1.93 -10.19 -4.72
C PRO A 48 1.73 -9.49 -3.38
N GLN A 49 2.77 -8.82 -2.87
CA GLN A 49 2.80 -8.19 -1.56
C GLN A 49 3.43 -6.81 -1.62
N ALA A 50 2.92 -5.89 -0.82
CA ALA A 50 3.59 -4.66 -0.44
C ALA A 50 4.22 -4.90 0.94
N THR A 51 5.55 -5.06 1.00
CA THR A 51 6.25 -5.37 2.25
C THR A 51 7.64 -4.72 2.29
N PRO A 52 7.95 -3.90 3.30
CA PRO A 52 7.04 -3.35 4.31
C PRO A 52 6.17 -2.21 3.75
N VAL A 53 4.99 -1.99 4.34
CA VAL A 53 4.18 -0.78 4.16
C VAL A 53 4.60 0.25 5.21
N ARG A 54 4.99 1.44 4.75
CA ARG A 54 5.47 2.56 5.59
C ARG A 54 4.85 3.87 5.16
N GLU A 55 4.85 4.84 6.07
CA GLU A 55 4.43 6.21 5.80
C GLU A 55 5.19 6.81 4.61
N ASN A 56 4.52 7.71 3.87
CA ASN A 56 5.06 8.43 2.72
C ASN A 56 5.45 7.56 1.51
N GLN A 57 5.03 6.30 1.50
CA GLN A 57 5.14 5.45 0.31
C GLN A 57 3.94 5.64 -0.62
N ILE A 58 4.23 5.71 -1.92
CA ILE A 58 3.23 5.71 -2.98
C ILE A 58 3.27 4.36 -3.67
N TRP A 59 2.13 3.68 -3.72
CA TRP A 59 1.99 2.37 -4.34
C TRP A 59 1.03 2.43 -5.53
N ALA A 60 1.42 1.81 -6.64
CA ALA A 60 0.48 1.36 -7.66
C ALA A 60 -0.21 0.09 -7.19
N VAL A 61 -1.52 0.03 -7.34
CA VAL A 61 -2.36 -1.12 -7.03
C VAL A 61 -3.11 -1.55 -8.28
N LYS A 62 -2.90 -2.80 -8.70
CA LYS A 62 -3.65 -3.43 -9.79
C LYS A 62 -4.77 -4.28 -9.19
N THR A 63 -6.00 -4.00 -9.61
CA THR A 63 -7.20 -4.73 -9.16
C THR A 63 -7.37 -6.06 -9.91
N LEU A 64 -8.24 -6.94 -9.39
CA LEU A 64 -8.63 -8.19 -10.08
C LEU A 64 -9.34 -7.98 -11.43
N LYS A 65 -9.85 -6.77 -11.70
CA LYS A 65 -10.53 -6.41 -12.95
C LYS A 65 -9.62 -5.71 -13.95
N ASP A 66 -8.29 -5.81 -13.75
CA ASP A 66 -7.28 -5.11 -14.55
C ASP A 66 -7.43 -3.57 -14.56
N THR A 67 -8.12 -3.00 -13.56
CA THR A 67 -8.10 -1.54 -13.30
C THR A 67 -7.01 -1.16 -12.31
N TYR A 68 -6.62 0.11 -12.29
CA TYR A 68 -5.47 0.61 -11.53
C TYR A 68 -5.89 1.64 -10.49
N ALA A 69 -5.16 1.67 -9.39
CA ALA A 69 -5.23 2.73 -8.39
C ALA A 69 -3.81 3.14 -7.98
N LYS A 70 -3.68 4.36 -7.46
CA LYS A 70 -2.54 4.78 -6.65
C LYS A 70 -3.00 4.95 -5.21
N ILE A 71 -2.16 4.58 -4.25
CA ILE A 71 -2.38 4.86 -2.83
C ILE A 71 -1.17 5.58 -2.24
N LEU A 72 -1.40 6.52 -1.32
CA LEU A 72 -0.38 7.14 -0.50
C LEU A 72 -0.59 6.71 0.96
N ILE A 73 0.43 6.10 1.56
CA ILE A 73 0.37 5.66 2.95
C ILE A 73 0.61 6.86 3.86
N LEU A 74 -0.36 7.15 4.74
CA LEU A 74 -0.31 8.27 5.68
C LEU A 74 0.18 7.85 7.06
N GLU A 75 -0.21 6.66 7.51
CA GLU A 75 0.13 6.15 8.85
C GLU A 75 0.14 4.62 8.81
N THR A 76 1.06 4.00 9.55
CA THR A 76 1.01 2.56 9.85
C THR A 76 1.21 2.28 11.33
N ARG A 77 0.47 1.31 11.86
CA ARG A 77 0.63 0.82 13.24
C ARG A 77 0.65 -0.68 13.25
N ALA A 78 1.56 -1.27 14.01
CA ALA A 78 1.61 -2.72 14.20
C ALA A 78 1.83 -3.04 15.67
N PHE A 79 0.95 -3.84 16.27
CA PHE A 79 0.96 -4.13 17.70
C PHE A 79 0.38 -5.52 17.99
N ILE A 80 0.60 -6.00 19.21
CA ILE A 80 -0.05 -7.23 19.70
C ILE A 80 -1.26 -6.81 20.53
N ASP A 81 -2.44 -7.23 20.11
CA ASP A 81 -3.65 -7.14 20.92
C ASP A 81 -3.76 -8.36 21.85
N CYS A 82 -3.75 -8.10 23.16
CA CYS A 82 -3.90 -9.12 24.21
C CYS A 82 -5.30 -9.11 24.84
N SER A 83 -6.25 -8.32 24.33
CA SER A 83 -7.58 -8.16 24.93
C SER A 83 -8.53 -9.34 24.65
N ASN A 84 -8.26 -10.14 23.60
CA ASN A 84 -9.07 -11.29 23.23
C ASN A 84 -8.77 -12.53 24.08
N ALA A 85 -9.83 -13.23 24.51
CA ALA A 85 -9.73 -14.47 25.30
C ALA A 85 -8.99 -15.62 24.58
N GLY A 86 -8.83 -15.54 23.25
CA GLY A 86 -8.11 -16.53 22.44
C GLY A 86 -6.58 -16.37 22.42
N GLY A 87 -6.03 -15.34 23.08
CA GLY A 87 -4.60 -15.10 23.17
C GLY A 87 -4.09 -13.91 22.33
N PRO A 88 -2.78 -13.62 22.38
CA PRO A 88 -2.19 -12.45 21.73
C PRO A 88 -2.33 -12.52 20.21
N THR A 89 -2.91 -11.48 19.60
CA THR A 89 -3.16 -11.39 18.16
C THR A 89 -2.34 -10.26 17.55
N PRO A 90 -1.50 -10.50 16.52
CA PRO A 90 -0.83 -9.43 15.80
C PRO A 90 -1.84 -8.65 14.94
N ILE A 91 -1.86 -7.34 15.11
CA ILE A 91 -2.71 -6.41 14.36
C ILE A 91 -1.81 -5.45 13.59
N GLY A 92 -2.17 -5.21 12.33
CA GLY A 92 -1.59 -4.18 11.48
C GLY A 92 -2.68 -3.24 10.99
N GLU A 93 -2.49 -1.93 11.18
CA GLU A 93 -3.38 -0.87 10.74
C GLU A 93 -2.63 0.05 9.77
N ALA A 94 -3.31 0.50 8.72
CA ALA A 94 -2.77 1.50 7.81
C ALA A 94 -3.87 2.48 7.40
N THR A 95 -3.53 3.77 7.40
CA THR A 95 -4.36 4.84 6.86
C THR A 95 -3.75 5.29 5.55
N PHE A 96 -4.54 5.43 4.49
CA PHE A 96 -4.04 5.84 3.18
C PHE A 96 -5.05 6.66 2.39
N GLU A 97 -4.55 7.54 1.54
CA GLU A 97 -5.30 8.21 0.48
C GLU A 97 -5.24 7.37 -0.80
N TRP A 98 -6.23 7.49 -1.68
CA TRP A 98 -6.29 6.69 -2.90
C TRP A 98 -6.98 7.43 -4.05
N VAL A 99 -6.53 7.11 -5.27
CA VAL A 99 -7.22 7.47 -6.51
C VAL A 99 -7.36 6.20 -7.33
N HIS A 100 -8.57 5.89 -7.79
CA HIS A 100 -8.89 4.73 -8.62
C HIS A 100 -9.28 5.18 -10.02
N GLN A 101 -8.71 4.51 -11.02
CA GLN A 101 -9.07 4.70 -12.41
C GLN A 101 -9.99 3.57 -12.88
N PRO A 102 -11.30 3.83 -13.08
CA PRO A 102 -12.28 2.77 -13.31
C PRO A 102 -12.31 2.24 -14.75
N ASP A 103 -11.75 2.95 -15.73
CA ASP A 103 -11.78 2.57 -17.16
C ASP A 103 -10.66 1.60 -17.56
N GLY A 104 -9.78 1.22 -16.63
CA GLY A 104 -8.63 0.35 -16.89
C GLY A 104 -7.40 1.06 -17.44
N SER A 105 -7.48 2.36 -17.69
CA SER A 105 -6.33 3.19 -18.01
C SER A 105 -5.36 3.24 -16.83
N ARG A 106 -4.08 3.48 -17.14
CA ARG A 106 -3.05 3.77 -16.15
C ARG A 106 -2.99 5.25 -15.77
N LYS A 107 -3.82 6.08 -16.40
CA LYS A 107 -3.88 7.53 -16.22
C LYS A 107 -4.95 7.92 -15.21
N PHE A 108 -4.63 8.87 -14.32
CA PHE A 108 -5.49 9.37 -13.25
C PHE A 108 -6.06 10.75 -13.57
#